data_AF-A0A841AP23-F1
#
_entry.id   AF-A0A841AP23-F1
#
_cell.length_a   1.000
_cell.length_b   1.000
_cell.length_c   1.000
_cell.angle_alpha   90.00
_cell.angle_beta   90.00
_cell.angle_gamma   90.00
#
_symmetry.space_group_name_H-M   'P 1'
#
loop_
_entity.id
_entity.type
_entity.pdbx_description
1 polymer ?
#
loop_
_entity_poly.entity_id
_entity_poly.type
_entity_poly.pdbx_seq_one_letter_code
_entity_poly.pdbx_strand_id
1 'polypeptide(L)'
;MTTGPRTARSVQMMYGLAGVFLIVAVVFLLLPERQESDDARERGSATASAPVSQQPARTVTSPPQVDVRQVRVEQLLIKARTCGAVADFRISKDEGALQVPAVDGDKFDITVQGDRVYGDVDKDGAEDLALKATCVISGGKVRAGDGYLIFLARGDVVEQVGFLEAQRRKNAQSKGVVEAISFERGIVMTTENNFRSYDALCCPSEISTIDWTYHDGRLIPQRVS
;
A
#
# COMPACT_ATOMS: atom_id res chain seq x y z
N MET A 1 50.52 29.26 -6.11
CA MET A 1 49.53 30.15 -6.73
C MET A 1 49.59 29.95 -8.23
N THR A 2 48.64 29.20 -8.79
CA THR A 2 48.51 28.99 -10.24
C THR A 2 47.04 28.71 -10.53
N THR A 3 46.33 29.76 -10.93
CA THR A 3 44.90 29.75 -11.26
C THR A 3 44.71 29.36 -12.73
N GLY A 4 44.13 28.18 -12.97
CA GLY A 4 43.71 27.73 -14.31
C GLY A 4 42.28 28.17 -14.64
N PRO A 5 41.95 28.45 -15.93
CA PRO A 5 40.67 29.01 -16.32
C PRO A 5 39.55 27.96 -16.33
N ARG A 6 38.41 28.27 -15.70
CA ARG A 6 37.17 27.51 -15.78
C ARG A 6 36.43 27.85 -17.08
N THR A 7 36.40 26.93 -18.02
CA THR A 7 35.47 26.96 -19.16
C THR A 7 34.05 26.65 -18.71
N ALA A 8 33.20 27.68 -18.69
CA ALA A 8 31.76 27.55 -18.52
C ALA A 8 31.15 26.98 -19.81
N ARG A 9 30.60 25.76 -19.75
CA ARG A 9 29.74 25.23 -20.81
C ARG A 9 28.30 25.62 -20.51
N SER A 10 27.83 26.63 -21.24
CA SER A 10 26.43 27.02 -21.33
C SER A 10 25.69 25.95 -22.13
N VAL A 11 24.75 25.23 -21.50
CA VAL A 11 23.86 24.30 -22.19
C VAL A 11 22.53 25.04 -22.41
N GLN A 12 22.35 25.58 -23.61
CA GLN A 12 21.04 25.99 -24.11
C GLN A 12 20.21 24.73 -24.38
N MET A 13 19.16 24.49 -23.60
CA MET A 13 18.11 23.53 -23.95
C MET A 13 16.98 24.29 -24.64
N MET A 14 16.86 24.08 -25.95
CA MET A 14 15.81 24.62 -26.80
C MET A 14 14.45 24.02 -26.41
N TYR A 15 13.47 24.90 -26.25
CA TYR A 15 12.06 24.58 -26.21
C TYR A 15 11.60 24.11 -27.60
N GLY A 16 11.23 22.83 -27.72
CA GLY A 16 10.53 22.30 -28.89
C GLY A 16 9.02 22.35 -28.65
N LEU A 17 8.38 23.43 -29.09
CA LEU A 17 6.92 23.60 -29.19
C LEU A 17 6.49 23.20 -30.62
N ALA A 18 5.92 22.01 -30.76
CA ALA A 18 5.06 21.58 -31.87
C ALA A 18 4.41 20.26 -31.40
N GLY A 19 3.10 20.13 -31.20
CA GLY A 19 2.02 20.59 -32.05
C GLY A 19 1.33 19.34 -32.59
N VAL A 20 0.34 18.80 -31.87
CA VAL A 20 -0.67 17.91 -32.46
C VAL A 20 -2.00 18.19 -31.76
N PHE A 21 -2.83 18.95 -32.46
CA PHE A 21 -4.28 18.93 -32.30
C PHE A 21 -4.76 17.54 -32.75
N LEU A 22 -5.44 16.79 -31.90
CA LEU A 22 -6.42 15.82 -32.37
C LEU A 22 -7.70 15.95 -31.54
N ILE A 23 -8.70 16.49 -32.23
CA ILE A 23 -10.12 16.50 -31.90
C ILE A 23 -10.59 15.04 -31.91
N VAL A 24 -11.15 14.53 -30.82
CA VAL A 24 -12.06 13.38 -30.88
C VAL A 24 -13.31 13.68 -30.05
N ALA A 25 -14.34 13.98 -30.82
CA ALA A 25 -15.78 13.79 -30.63
C ALA A 25 -16.29 13.50 -29.21
N VAL A 26 -17.06 14.48 -28.73
CA VAL A 26 -18.20 14.31 -27.84
C VAL A 26 -19.15 13.24 -28.41
N VAL A 27 -19.26 12.09 -27.75
CA VAL A 27 -20.41 11.19 -27.90
C VAL A 27 -21.24 11.34 -26.63
N PHE A 28 -22.18 12.27 -26.71
CA PHE A 28 -23.34 12.34 -25.84
C PHE A 28 -24.38 11.33 -26.37
N LEU A 29 -25.17 10.79 -25.44
CA LEU A 29 -26.51 10.20 -25.60
C LEU A 29 -26.62 8.68 -25.32
N LEU A 30 -27.59 8.40 -24.44
CA LEU A 30 -28.29 7.14 -24.17
C LEU A 30 -27.70 6.24 -23.08
N LEU A 31 -27.81 6.68 -21.82
CA LEU A 31 -28.03 5.73 -20.72
C LEU A 31 -29.48 5.87 -20.25
N PRO A 32 -30.22 4.76 -20.14
CA PRO A 32 -31.65 4.76 -19.86
C PRO A 32 -31.95 5.11 -18.40
N GLU A 33 -33.03 5.86 -18.21
CA GLU A 33 -33.73 6.08 -16.95
C GLU A 33 -33.92 4.78 -16.19
N ARG A 34 -33.40 4.73 -14.97
CA ARG A 34 -33.64 3.62 -14.03
C ARG A 34 -35.03 3.83 -13.43
N GLN A 35 -36.00 3.06 -13.88
CA GLN A 35 -37.35 3.04 -13.32
C GLN A 35 -37.31 2.63 -11.83
N GLU A 36 -37.87 3.51 -11.02
CA GLU A 36 -38.41 3.25 -9.70
C GLU A 36 -39.58 2.26 -9.85
N SER A 37 -39.49 1.09 -9.22
CA SER A 37 -40.59 0.13 -9.15
C SER A 37 -41.09 0.07 -7.72
N ASP A 38 -42.26 0.67 -7.54
CA ASP A 38 -43.12 0.55 -6.39
C ASP A 38 -43.62 -0.89 -6.17
N ASP A 39 -43.84 -1.18 -4.89
CA ASP A 39 -44.89 -2.02 -4.30
C ASP A 39 -45.41 -3.25 -5.07
N ALA A 40 -45.11 -4.42 -4.51
CA ALA A 40 -46.04 -5.55 -4.53
C ALA A 40 -46.07 -6.23 -3.15
N ARG A 41 -47.03 -5.79 -2.35
CA ARG A 41 -47.52 -6.45 -1.14
C ARG A 41 -48.25 -7.73 -1.52
N GLU A 42 -47.59 -8.87 -1.45
CA GLU A 42 -48.24 -10.18 -1.58
C GLU A 42 -48.64 -10.74 -0.20
N ARG A 43 -49.95 -10.86 -0.01
CA ARG A 43 -50.58 -11.58 1.09
C ARG A 43 -50.63 -13.06 0.75
N GLY A 44 -50.12 -13.88 1.68
CA GLY A 44 -50.75 -15.13 2.09
C GLY A 44 -50.46 -16.37 1.26
N SER A 45 -49.79 -17.34 1.88
CA SER A 45 -50.22 -18.75 1.82
C SER A 45 -49.53 -19.54 2.94
N ALA A 46 -50.33 -19.95 3.93
CA ALA A 46 -49.90 -20.85 4.98
C ALA A 46 -49.69 -22.25 4.37
N THR A 47 -48.45 -22.56 4.01
CA THR A 47 -48.06 -23.90 3.55
C THR A 47 -47.56 -24.69 4.75
N ALA A 48 -48.19 -25.83 5.00
CA ALA A 48 -47.85 -26.73 6.10
C ALA A 48 -46.39 -27.18 6.01
N SER A 49 -45.61 -26.88 7.06
CA SER A 49 -44.20 -27.23 7.20
C SER A 49 -44.02 -28.74 7.25
N ALA A 50 -43.33 -29.30 6.25
CA ALA A 50 -42.74 -30.62 6.36
C ALA A 50 -41.63 -30.63 7.42
N PRO A 51 -41.42 -31.75 8.15
CA PRO A 51 -40.35 -31.85 9.13
C PRO A 51 -39.00 -31.68 8.43
N VAL A 52 -38.28 -30.62 8.78
CA VAL A 52 -36.90 -30.36 8.35
C VAL A 52 -36.04 -31.52 8.85
N SER A 53 -35.62 -32.37 7.92
CA SER A 53 -34.64 -33.42 8.15
C SER A 53 -33.35 -32.76 8.66
N GLN A 54 -33.08 -32.94 9.96
CA GLN A 54 -31.86 -32.48 10.62
C GLN A 54 -30.69 -33.31 10.12
N GLN A 55 -30.17 -32.97 8.95
CA GLN A 55 -28.93 -33.55 8.47
C GLN A 55 -27.81 -33.02 9.38
N PRO A 56 -27.04 -33.89 10.06
CA PRO A 56 -26.00 -33.46 10.98
C PRO A 56 -25.04 -32.53 10.26
N ALA A 57 -24.81 -31.35 10.85
CA ALA A 57 -23.94 -30.33 10.29
C ALA A 57 -22.58 -30.98 9.99
N ARG A 58 -22.24 -31.07 8.70
CA ARG A 58 -20.91 -31.52 8.29
C ARG A 58 -19.94 -30.47 8.81
N THR A 59 -19.03 -30.90 9.68
CA THR A 59 -17.89 -30.08 10.10
C THR A 59 -17.07 -29.80 8.84
N VAL A 60 -17.20 -28.59 8.30
CA VAL A 60 -16.35 -28.13 7.20
C VAL A 60 -15.00 -27.82 7.83
N THR A 61 -14.06 -28.74 7.73
CA THR A 61 -12.68 -28.47 8.10
C THR A 61 -12.12 -27.51 7.06
N SER A 62 -11.93 -26.25 7.44
CA SER A 62 -11.23 -25.28 6.58
C SER A 62 -9.86 -25.83 6.19
N PRO A 63 -9.40 -25.59 4.94
CA PRO A 63 -8.07 -26.01 4.53
C PRO A 63 -7.00 -25.45 5.48
N PRO A 64 -5.88 -26.17 5.67
CA PRO A 64 -4.80 -25.69 6.53
C PRO A 64 -4.27 -24.36 6.00
N GLN A 65 -4.22 -23.37 6.89
CA GLN A 65 -3.74 -22.03 6.59
C GLN A 65 -2.24 -21.93 6.85
N VAL A 66 -1.54 -21.15 6.01
CA VAL A 66 -0.12 -20.87 6.14
C VAL A 66 0.13 -20.06 7.41
N ASP A 67 1.11 -20.49 8.21
CA ASP A 67 1.58 -19.72 9.36
C ASP A 67 2.59 -18.66 8.87
N VAL A 68 2.17 -17.39 8.81
CA VAL A 68 3.03 -16.27 8.41
C VAL A 68 4.28 -16.13 9.28
N ARG A 69 4.28 -16.65 10.50
CA ARG A 69 5.44 -16.59 11.39
C ARG A 69 6.60 -17.46 10.89
N GLN A 70 6.28 -18.53 10.16
CA GLN A 70 7.27 -19.43 9.57
C GLN A 70 7.76 -18.97 8.19
N VAL A 71 7.14 -17.94 7.61
CA VAL A 71 7.49 -17.47 6.28
C VAL A 71 8.86 -16.80 6.30
N ARG A 72 9.66 -17.14 5.29
CA ARG A 72 10.97 -16.52 5.04
C ARG A 72 10.78 -15.26 4.20
N VAL A 73 11.29 -14.14 4.67
CA VAL A 73 11.09 -12.82 4.04
C VAL A 73 11.65 -12.80 2.63
N GLU A 74 12.77 -13.47 2.39
CA GLU A 74 13.39 -13.61 1.07
C GLU A 74 12.53 -14.38 0.05
N GLN A 75 11.54 -15.14 0.53
CA GLN A 75 10.58 -15.85 -0.31
C GLN A 75 9.32 -15.03 -0.61
N LEU A 76 9.16 -13.85 -0.01
CA LEU A 76 8.06 -12.95 -0.32
C LEU A 76 8.31 -12.23 -1.64
N LEU A 77 7.27 -12.19 -2.48
CA LEU A 77 7.25 -11.35 -3.66
C LEU A 77 6.73 -9.97 -3.25
N ILE A 78 7.56 -8.95 -3.44
CA ILE A 78 7.18 -7.56 -3.16
C ILE A 78 6.67 -6.95 -4.46
N LYS A 79 5.47 -6.40 -4.39
CA LYS A 79 4.76 -5.81 -5.52
C LYS A 79 5.38 -4.49 -5.92
N ALA A 80 5.30 -4.22 -7.22
CA ALA A 80 5.51 -2.90 -7.79
C ALA A 80 4.73 -1.82 -7.00
N ARG A 81 5.20 -0.57 -7.07
CA ARG A 81 4.78 0.61 -6.30
C ARG A 81 5.34 0.72 -4.89
N THR A 82 5.88 -0.35 -4.31
CA THR A 82 6.69 -0.24 -3.08
C THR A 82 7.85 0.72 -3.36
N CYS A 83 7.95 1.80 -2.58
CA CYS A 83 8.92 2.87 -2.82
C CYS A 83 8.85 3.49 -4.25
N GLY A 84 7.72 3.40 -4.96
CA GLY A 84 7.64 3.84 -6.35
C GLY A 84 8.27 2.90 -7.39
N ALA A 85 8.59 1.66 -7.01
CA ALA A 85 9.13 0.65 -7.92
C ALA A 85 8.21 0.37 -9.12
N VAL A 86 8.78 0.09 -10.29
CA VAL A 86 8.01 -0.22 -11.52
C VAL A 86 7.79 -1.71 -11.77
N ALA A 87 8.46 -2.58 -11.01
CA ALA A 87 8.39 -4.02 -11.16
C ALA A 87 8.35 -4.71 -9.80
N ASP A 88 7.80 -5.92 -9.78
CA ASP A 88 7.85 -6.80 -8.61
C ASP A 88 9.32 -7.23 -8.36
N PHE A 89 9.69 -7.36 -7.09
CA PHE A 89 11.05 -7.74 -6.69
C PHE A 89 11.04 -8.64 -5.45
N ARG A 90 12.22 -9.17 -5.11
CA ARG A 90 12.45 -9.96 -3.90
C ARG A 90 13.55 -9.30 -3.09
N ILE A 91 13.50 -9.48 -1.78
CA ILE A 91 14.53 -9.00 -0.87
C ILE A 91 15.56 -10.09 -0.64
N SER A 92 16.84 -9.75 -0.81
CA SER A 92 17.95 -10.55 -0.31
C SER A 92 18.05 -10.44 1.20
N LYS A 93 18.38 -11.54 1.87
CA LYS A 93 18.54 -11.62 3.32
C LYS A 93 19.56 -10.62 3.87
N ASP A 94 20.65 -10.40 3.12
CA ASP A 94 21.81 -9.65 3.60
C ASP A 94 21.84 -8.21 3.09
N GLU A 95 21.29 -7.96 1.89
CA GLU A 95 21.48 -6.69 1.17
C GLU A 95 20.19 -5.91 0.93
N GLY A 96 19.02 -6.49 1.21
CA GLY A 96 17.77 -5.90 0.73
C GLY A 96 17.53 -6.18 -0.76
N ALA A 97 16.83 -5.28 -1.43
CA ALA A 97 16.72 -5.24 -2.88
C ALA A 97 17.44 -4.00 -3.39
N LEU A 98 18.52 -4.19 -4.14
CA LEU A 98 19.37 -3.10 -4.61
C LEU A 98 18.95 -2.63 -6.01
N GLN A 99 19.12 -1.34 -6.28
CA GLN A 99 18.91 -0.73 -7.59
C GLN A 99 17.53 -1.00 -8.22
N VAL A 100 16.48 -1.09 -7.41
CA VAL A 100 15.10 -1.30 -7.86
C VAL A 100 14.66 -0.10 -8.69
N PRO A 101 14.31 -0.25 -9.98
CA PRO A 101 13.94 0.88 -10.84
C PRO A 101 12.61 1.51 -10.40
N ALA A 102 12.54 2.84 -10.49
CA ALA A 102 11.38 3.63 -10.09
C ALA A 102 10.72 4.38 -11.25
N VAL A 103 9.48 4.82 -11.03
CA VAL A 103 8.64 5.49 -12.06
C VAL A 103 9.26 6.80 -12.56
N ASP A 104 10.00 7.50 -11.70
CA ASP A 104 10.67 8.78 -12.00
C ASP A 104 12.06 8.61 -12.66
N GLY A 105 12.49 7.37 -12.89
CA GLY A 105 13.80 7.04 -13.46
C GLY A 105 14.91 6.91 -12.41
N ASP A 106 14.62 7.16 -11.13
CA ASP A 106 15.53 6.84 -10.05
C ASP A 106 15.64 5.32 -9.84
N LYS A 107 16.59 4.94 -8.99
CA LYS A 107 16.76 3.57 -8.50
C LYS A 107 16.76 3.61 -6.99
N PHE A 108 16.13 2.64 -6.37
CA PHE A 108 16.08 2.53 -4.91
C PHE A 108 16.82 1.31 -4.41
N ASP A 109 17.55 1.48 -3.32
CA ASP A 109 17.97 0.40 -2.44
C ASP A 109 16.91 0.28 -1.35
N ILE A 110 16.25 -0.87 -1.28
CA ILE A 110 15.12 -1.14 -0.40
C ILE A 110 15.57 -2.18 0.62
N THR A 111 15.57 -1.81 1.89
CA THR A 111 15.90 -2.74 2.98
C THR A 111 14.66 -3.00 3.82
N VAL A 112 14.47 -4.26 4.22
CA VAL A 112 13.50 -4.61 5.27
C VAL A 112 14.28 -4.85 6.55
N GLN A 113 13.88 -4.13 7.61
CA GLN A 113 14.60 -4.12 8.88
C GLN A 113 13.62 -4.26 10.05
N GLY A 114 14.13 -4.69 11.20
CA GLY A 114 13.42 -4.66 12.46
C GLY A 114 12.46 -5.83 12.68
N ASP A 115 11.59 -5.64 13.68
CA ASP A 115 10.69 -6.68 14.16
C ASP A 115 9.54 -6.93 13.18
N ARG A 116 9.16 -8.21 13.08
CA ARG A 116 7.94 -8.64 12.40
C ARG A 116 6.76 -8.34 13.30
N VAL A 117 5.76 -7.65 12.77
CA VAL A 117 4.53 -7.37 13.51
C VAL A 117 3.41 -8.22 12.93
N TYR A 118 2.58 -8.81 13.78
CA TYR A 118 1.54 -9.76 13.39
C TYR A 118 0.15 -9.31 13.87
N GLY A 119 -0.88 -9.64 13.10
CA GLY A 119 -2.28 -9.43 13.48
C GLY A 119 -3.25 -9.77 12.35
N ASP A 120 -4.54 -9.87 12.64
CA ASP A 120 -5.60 -10.27 11.69
C ASP A 120 -6.17 -9.04 10.96
N VAL A 121 -5.73 -8.77 9.74
CA VAL A 121 -6.04 -7.56 8.94
C VAL A 121 -7.34 -7.70 8.16
N ASP A 122 -7.68 -8.89 7.67
CA ASP A 122 -8.88 -9.12 6.86
C ASP A 122 -10.01 -9.86 7.61
N LYS A 123 -9.83 -10.09 8.90
CA LYS A 123 -10.79 -10.67 9.85
C LYS A 123 -11.05 -12.15 9.63
N ASP A 124 -10.19 -12.86 8.90
CA ASP A 124 -10.36 -14.29 8.61
C ASP A 124 -9.96 -15.20 9.79
N GLY A 125 -9.31 -14.64 10.81
CA GLY A 125 -8.90 -15.32 12.03
C GLY A 125 -7.46 -15.85 12.01
N ALA A 126 -6.74 -15.72 10.90
CA ALA A 126 -5.30 -15.93 10.87
C ALA A 126 -4.52 -14.65 11.09
N GLU A 127 -3.25 -14.82 11.38
CA GLU A 127 -2.33 -13.70 11.49
C GLU A 127 -1.74 -13.36 10.13
N ASP A 128 -1.68 -12.07 9.89
CA ASP A 128 -1.00 -11.43 8.78
C ASP A 128 0.32 -10.82 9.25
N LEU A 129 1.14 -10.36 8.31
CA LEU A 129 2.50 -9.90 8.57
C LEU A 129 2.70 -8.46 8.10
N ALA A 130 3.26 -7.64 8.97
CA ALA A 130 3.89 -6.37 8.63
C ALA A 130 5.40 -6.41 8.75
N LEU A 131 6.09 -5.85 7.74
CA LEU A 131 7.54 -5.70 7.70
C LEU A 131 7.91 -4.23 7.46
N LYS A 132 8.73 -3.64 8.35
CA LYS A 132 9.22 -2.27 8.14
C LYS A 132 10.21 -2.26 6.97
N ALA A 133 9.96 -1.39 6.01
CA ALA A 133 10.80 -1.20 4.84
C ALA A 133 11.30 0.25 4.77
N THR A 134 12.58 0.41 4.42
CA THR A 134 13.25 1.69 4.20
C THR A 134 13.71 1.79 2.76
N CYS A 135 13.35 2.88 2.10
CA CYS A 135 13.70 3.19 0.72
C CYS A 135 14.79 4.27 0.69
N VAL A 136 15.90 3.99 0.03
CA VAL A 136 17.01 4.95 -0.15
C VAL A 136 17.31 5.10 -1.63
N ILE A 137 17.52 6.33 -2.13
CA ILE A 137 17.97 6.52 -3.53
C ILE A 137 19.35 5.85 -3.67
N SER A 138 19.45 4.92 -4.61
CA SER A 138 20.62 4.09 -4.81
C SER A 138 21.86 4.92 -5.14
N GLY A 139 22.99 4.58 -4.52
CA GLY A 139 24.22 5.36 -4.61
C GLY A 139 24.22 6.66 -3.78
N GLY A 140 23.13 6.94 -3.06
CA GLY A 140 22.98 8.11 -2.19
C GLY A 140 22.78 7.74 -0.71
N LYS A 141 22.69 8.79 0.12
CA LYS A 141 22.27 8.70 1.53
C LYS A 141 20.88 9.32 1.76
N VAL A 142 20.16 9.58 0.66
CA VAL A 142 18.87 10.28 0.71
C VAL A 142 17.77 9.25 0.90
N ARG A 143 17.13 9.31 2.06
CA ARG A 143 15.97 8.50 2.41
C ARG A 143 14.76 8.97 1.60
N ALA A 144 14.20 8.11 0.76
CA ALA A 144 13.07 8.42 -0.11
C ALA A 144 11.72 8.09 0.54
N GLY A 145 11.72 7.24 1.56
CA GLY A 145 10.53 6.92 2.33
C GLY A 145 10.76 5.74 3.27
N ASP A 146 9.86 5.65 4.24
CA ASP A 146 9.71 4.51 5.12
C ASP A 146 8.26 4.14 5.20
N GLY A 147 8.03 2.85 5.41
CA GLY A 147 6.70 2.33 5.57
C GLY A 147 6.69 0.90 6.05
N TYR A 148 5.52 0.30 5.99
CA TYR A 148 5.31 -1.11 6.30
C TYR A 148 4.73 -1.83 5.08
N LEU A 149 5.39 -2.90 4.67
CA LEU A 149 4.83 -3.88 3.74
C LEU A 149 3.82 -4.73 4.51
N ILE A 150 2.60 -4.86 3.99
CA ILE A 150 1.55 -5.68 4.62
C ILE A 150 1.26 -6.89 3.76
N PHE A 151 1.33 -8.07 4.37
CA PHE A 151 1.12 -9.36 3.72
C PHE A 151 -0.01 -10.12 4.40
N LEU A 152 -0.97 -10.60 3.63
CA LEU A 152 -2.04 -11.46 4.14
C LEU A 152 -1.71 -12.93 3.96
N ALA A 153 -2.09 -13.77 4.92
CA ALA A 153 -2.11 -15.23 4.76
C ALA A 153 -3.48 -15.71 4.32
N ARG A 154 -3.57 -16.28 3.11
CA ARG A 154 -4.83 -16.81 2.56
C ARG A 154 -4.66 -18.23 2.08
N GLY A 155 -5.23 -19.17 2.82
CA GLY A 155 -5.00 -20.59 2.57
C GLY A 155 -3.51 -20.88 2.64
N ASP A 156 -2.91 -21.37 1.56
CA ASP A 156 -1.48 -21.70 1.46
C ASP A 156 -0.62 -20.58 0.84
N VAL A 157 -1.19 -19.40 0.59
CA VAL A 157 -0.51 -18.27 -0.08
C VAL A 157 -0.31 -17.10 0.88
N VAL A 158 0.85 -16.44 0.76
CA VAL A 158 1.10 -15.14 1.37
C VAL A 158 1.24 -14.07 0.30
N GLU A 159 0.39 -13.04 0.36
CA GLU A 159 0.29 -12.00 -0.67
C GLU A 159 0.47 -10.60 -0.07
N GLN A 160 1.31 -9.76 -0.69
CA GLN A 160 1.37 -8.35 -0.33
C GLN A 160 0.10 -7.61 -0.76
N VAL A 161 -0.57 -6.95 0.18
CA VAL A 161 -1.78 -6.15 -0.07
C VAL A 161 -1.56 -4.65 0.01
N GLY A 162 -0.40 -4.21 0.49
CA GLY A 162 -0.09 -2.79 0.54
C GLY A 162 1.34 -2.47 0.96
N PHE A 163 1.69 -1.20 0.77
CA PHE A 163 2.84 -0.55 1.38
C PHE A 163 2.32 0.72 2.06
N LEU A 164 2.30 0.72 3.39
CA LEU A 164 1.78 1.81 4.20
C LEU A 164 2.88 2.86 4.38
N GLU A 165 2.73 3.98 3.70
CA GLU A 165 3.60 5.15 3.82
C GLU A 165 2.88 6.29 4.55
N ALA A 166 3.68 7.19 5.12
CA ALA A 166 3.14 8.35 5.81
C ALA A 166 2.25 9.19 4.87
N GLN A 167 1.07 9.58 5.35
CA GLN A 167 0.10 10.30 4.54
C GLN A 167 0.61 11.71 4.20
N ARG A 168 0.71 12.01 2.89
CA ARG A 168 1.18 13.32 2.44
C ARG A 168 0.18 14.40 2.82
N ARG A 169 0.60 15.33 3.67
CA ARG A 169 -0.21 16.50 4.02
C ARG A 169 -0.10 17.58 2.96
N LYS A 170 -1.20 18.32 2.76
CA LYS A 170 -1.37 19.35 1.72
C LYS A 170 -0.30 20.46 1.74
N ASN A 171 0.39 20.65 2.86
CA ASN A 171 1.42 21.68 3.05
C ASN A 171 2.74 21.14 3.62
N ALA A 172 2.95 19.82 3.65
CA ALA A 172 4.21 19.25 4.12
C ALA A 172 5.28 19.42 3.03
N GLN A 173 6.43 20.01 3.39
CA GLN A 173 7.58 20.14 2.49
C GLN A 173 8.41 18.86 2.43
N SER A 174 8.35 18.03 3.47
CA SER A 174 9.03 16.75 3.58
C SER A 174 8.02 15.61 3.69
N LYS A 175 8.45 14.42 3.27
CA LYS A 175 7.68 13.20 3.44
C LYS A 175 7.74 12.78 4.92
N GLY A 176 6.59 12.41 5.49
CA GLY A 176 6.55 11.81 6.82
C GLY A 176 7.20 10.43 6.83
N VAL A 177 7.32 9.85 8.02
CA VAL A 177 7.86 8.50 8.24
C VAL A 177 6.86 7.71 9.06
N VAL A 178 6.56 6.47 8.65
CA VAL A 178 5.81 5.55 9.52
C VAL A 178 6.76 4.96 10.55
N GLU A 179 6.62 5.39 11.79
CA GLU A 179 7.52 5.04 12.87
C GLU A 179 7.19 3.67 13.46
N ALA A 180 5.89 3.44 13.71
CA ALA A 180 5.38 2.23 14.33
C ALA A 180 4.10 1.75 13.66
N ILE A 181 3.81 0.47 13.86
CA ILE A 181 2.60 -0.20 13.41
C ILE A 181 2.06 -1.10 14.53
N SER A 182 0.75 -1.19 14.64
CA SER A 182 0.07 -2.18 15.48
C SER A 182 -1.18 -2.68 14.77
N PHE A 183 -1.70 -3.81 15.25
CA PHE A 183 -2.90 -4.42 14.71
C PHE A 183 -3.96 -4.54 15.79
N GLU A 184 -5.17 -4.15 15.42
CA GLU A 184 -6.41 -4.66 16.00
C GLU A 184 -7.13 -5.48 14.94
N ARG A 185 -8.08 -6.33 15.33
CA ARG A 185 -8.75 -7.21 14.37
C ARG A 185 -9.47 -6.39 13.28
N GLY A 186 -8.93 -6.43 12.07
CA GLY A 186 -9.39 -5.72 10.90
C GLY A 186 -9.00 -4.24 10.81
N ILE A 187 -8.11 -3.77 11.68
CA ILE A 187 -7.61 -2.40 11.70
C ILE A 187 -6.08 -2.45 11.84
N VAL A 188 -5.39 -1.87 10.87
CA VAL A 188 -3.95 -1.62 10.97
C VAL A 188 -3.77 -0.18 11.44
N MET A 189 -3.08 0.04 12.54
CA MET A 189 -2.83 1.37 13.07
C MET A 189 -1.37 1.73 12.82
N THR A 190 -1.11 2.89 12.23
CA THR A 190 0.26 3.38 11.99
C THR A 190 0.49 4.69 12.72
N THR A 191 1.63 4.80 13.41
CA THR A 191 2.10 6.07 13.99
C THR A 191 3.05 6.74 13.00
N GLU A 192 2.69 7.93 12.56
CA GLU A 192 3.42 8.71 11.57
C GLU A 192 4.09 9.93 12.20
N ASN A 193 5.39 10.04 12.00
CA ASN A 193 6.20 11.21 12.30
C ASN A 193 6.13 12.17 11.11
N ASN A 194 5.54 13.33 11.34
CA ASN A 194 5.37 14.38 10.35
C ASN A 194 6.30 15.55 10.61
N PHE A 195 6.87 16.07 9.53
CA PHE A 195 7.87 17.12 9.57
C PHE A 195 7.36 18.36 8.82
N ARG A 196 7.64 19.53 9.38
CA ARG A 196 7.44 20.82 8.73
C ARG A 196 8.73 21.22 8.02
N SER A 197 8.68 22.35 7.31
CA SER A 197 9.81 22.86 6.55
C SER A 197 11.03 23.19 7.40
N TYR A 198 10.84 23.57 8.66
CA TYR A 198 11.90 24.05 9.54
C TYR A 198 12.54 22.98 10.44
N ASP A 199 12.02 21.74 10.46
CA ASP A 199 12.47 20.66 11.35
C ASP A 199 12.67 19.31 10.65
N ALA A 200 12.67 19.29 9.32
CA ALA A 200 12.83 18.10 8.48
C ALA A 200 14.10 17.26 8.74
N LEU A 201 15.01 17.69 9.62
CA LEU A 201 16.31 17.06 9.85
C LEU A 201 16.55 16.54 11.28
N CYS A 202 15.73 16.87 12.29
CA CYS A 202 15.96 16.31 13.64
C CYS A 202 14.76 15.67 14.29
N CYS A 203 13.58 16.26 14.15
CA CYS A 203 12.53 16.04 15.12
C CYS A 203 11.16 16.21 14.47
N PRO A 204 10.20 15.29 14.67
CA PRO A 204 8.87 15.47 14.12
C PRO A 204 8.17 16.64 14.81
N SER A 205 7.55 17.52 14.02
CA SER A 205 6.66 18.59 14.51
C SER A 205 5.33 18.04 15.00
N GLU A 206 4.93 16.89 14.47
CA GLU A 206 3.62 16.31 14.70
C GLU A 206 3.72 14.79 14.62
N ILE A 207 3.02 14.13 15.53
CA ILE A 207 2.81 12.69 15.51
C ILE A 207 1.33 12.49 15.23
N SER A 208 1.00 11.65 14.25
CA SER A 208 -0.39 11.28 13.97
C SER A 208 -0.55 9.77 13.91
N THR A 209 -1.71 9.28 14.33
CA THR A 209 -2.08 7.88 14.19
C THR A 209 -3.06 7.75 13.03
N ILE A 210 -2.79 6.88 12.06
CA ILE A 210 -3.71 6.58 10.96
C ILE A 210 -4.24 5.17 11.14
N ASP A 211 -5.55 5.02 11.12
CA ASP A 211 -6.20 3.72 11.06
C ASP A 211 -6.42 3.32 9.60
N TRP A 212 -6.11 2.08 9.27
CA TRP A 212 -6.28 1.53 7.94
C TRP A 212 -7.19 0.32 8.01
N THR A 213 -8.17 0.28 7.12
CA THR A 213 -9.08 -0.86 7.01
C THR A 213 -8.84 -1.57 5.69
N TYR A 214 -8.85 -2.89 5.73
CA TYR A 214 -8.78 -3.70 4.52
C TYR A 214 -10.16 -3.83 3.87
N HIS A 215 -10.26 -3.47 2.60
CA HIS A 215 -11.48 -3.55 1.79
C HIS A 215 -11.12 -3.81 0.33
N ASP A 216 -11.80 -4.76 -0.31
CA ASP A 216 -11.63 -5.12 -1.73
C ASP A 216 -10.16 -5.24 -2.20
N GLY A 217 -9.34 -5.98 -1.44
CA GLY A 217 -7.96 -6.19 -1.86
C GLY A 217 -6.99 -5.09 -1.44
N ARG A 218 -7.44 -4.05 -0.73
CA ARG A 218 -6.64 -2.84 -0.49
C ARG A 218 -6.78 -2.32 0.94
N LEU A 219 -5.72 -1.71 1.44
CA LEU A 219 -5.74 -0.93 2.67
C LEU A 219 -6.17 0.50 2.36
N ILE A 220 -7.23 0.95 3.02
CA ILE A 220 -7.80 2.29 2.86
C ILE A 220 -7.55 3.06 4.16
N PRO A 221 -6.86 4.22 4.10
CA PRO A 221 -6.69 5.04 5.29
C PRO A 221 -8.04 5.64 5.67
N GLN A 222 -8.42 5.44 6.92
CA GLN A 222 -9.55 6.11 7.54
C GLN A 222 -9.11 7.50 7.96
N ARG A 223 -10.04 8.48 7.90
CA ARG A 223 -9.73 9.81 8.41
C ARG A 223 -9.56 9.72 9.91
N VAL A 224 -8.39 10.11 10.37
CA VAL A 224 -8.16 10.39 11.79
C VAL A 224 -9.03 11.58 12.17
N SER A 225 -9.80 11.41 13.24
CA SER A 225 -10.56 12.49 13.89
C SER A 225 -9.63 13.51 14.52
#